data_AF-A0A6G5R3H0-F1
#
_entry.id   AF-A0A6G5R3H0-F1
#
_cell.length_a   1.000
_cell.length_b   1.000
_cell.length_c   1.000
_cell.angle_alpha   90.00
_cell.angle_beta   90.00
_cell.angle_gamma   90.00
#
_symmetry.space_group_name_H-M   'P 1'
#
loop_
_entity.id
_entity.type
_entity.pdbx_description
1 polymer ?
#
loop_
_entity_poly.entity_id
_entity_poly.type
_entity_poly.pdbx_seq_one_letter_code
_entity_poly.pdbx_strand_id
1 'polypeptide(L)'
;MRCLSALACIVLAFNPAFACESPPAAEAFVYENDMDLDGVLDMSEWKNVKSMENFRVKFGDFSKAEFKKFDKNKDGKLEWESELEGNIEYIKDPCEIKEEQENFKKSKSNQKGKS
;
A
#
# COMPACT_ATOMS: atom_id res chain seq x y z
N MET A 1 -27.62 52.73 -0.99
CA MET A 1 -27.24 52.33 0.39
C MET A 1 -28.36 51.53 1.02
N ARG A 2 -28.21 50.20 1.09
CA ARG A 2 -28.23 49.40 2.34
C ARG A 2 -28.49 47.93 2.03
N CYS A 3 -27.44 47.15 2.33
CA CYS A 3 -27.44 45.79 2.86
C CYS A 3 -28.05 44.68 1.99
N LEU A 4 -27.21 44.20 1.08
CA LEU A 4 -27.13 42.78 0.72
C LEU A 4 -26.89 41.90 1.97
N SER A 5 -27.38 40.66 1.86
CA SER A 5 -26.88 39.43 2.49
C SER A 5 -27.22 39.16 3.96
N ALA A 6 -28.04 38.13 4.17
CA ALA A 6 -27.80 37.12 5.20
C ALA A 6 -28.55 35.81 4.87
N LEU A 7 -28.32 35.24 3.68
CA LEU A 7 -28.60 33.81 3.46
C LEU A 7 -27.31 33.07 3.79
N ALA A 8 -27.08 32.90 5.10
CA ALA A 8 -25.98 32.11 5.62
C ALA A 8 -26.27 30.63 5.34
N CYS A 9 -25.97 30.18 4.13
CA CYS A 9 -25.78 28.77 3.83
C CYS A 9 -24.61 28.26 4.68
N ILE A 10 -24.94 27.66 5.82
CA ILE A 10 -24.01 26.81 6.56
C ILE A 10 -23.81 25.56 5.71
N VAL A 11 -22.88 25.64 4.74
CA VAL A 11 -22.32 24.46 4.09
C VAL A 11 -21.29 23.94 5.07
N LEU A 12 -21.72 23.07 6.00
CA LEU A 12 -20.82 22.26 6.79
C LEU A 12 -19.98 21.45 5.79
N ALA A 13 -18.74 21.86 5.60
CA ALA A 13 -17.75 21.11 4.86
C ALA A 13 -17.49 19.81 5.61
N PHE A 14 -18.25 18.76 5.28
CA PHE A 14 -17.82 17.39 5.52
C PHE A 14 -16.57 17.18 4.65
N ASN A 15 -15.40 17.40 5.22
CA ASN A 15 -14.19 16.80 4.68
C ASN A 15 -14.26 15.32 5.07
N PRO A 16 -14.53 14.38 4.15
CA PRO A 16 -14.18 13.00 4.43
C PRO A 16 -12.66 13.00 4.62
N ALA A 17 -12.22 12.94 5.88
CA ALA A 17 -10.86 12.55 6.18
C ALA A 17 -10.76 11.11 5.67
N PHE A 18 -10.31 10.94 4.42
CA PHE A 18 -9.91 9.65 3.91
C PHE A 18 -8.74 9.22 4.79
N ALA A 19 -9.05 8.42 5.82
CA ALA A 19 -8.06 7.71 6.59
C ALA A 19 -7.22 6.94 5.58
N CYS A 20 -5.91 7.11 5.65
CA CYS A 20 -5.03 6.29 4.83
C CYS A 20 -5.10 4.89 5.45
N GLU A 21 -5.73 3.96 4.76
CA GLU A 21 -5.69 2.55 5.08
C GLU A 21 -4.81 1.89 4.02
N SER A 22 -3.71 1.29 4.46
CA SER A 22 -2.82 0.53 3.58
C SER A 22 -3.45 -0.86 3.34
N PRO A 23 -3.37 -1.39 2.11
CA PRO A 23 -3.83 -2.75 1.86
C PRO A 23 -2.95 -3.74 2.66
N PRO A 24 -3.48 -4.92 3.02
CA PRO A 24 -2.69 -6.00 3.60
C PRO A 24 -1.35 -6.17 2.90
N ALA A 25 -0.27 -6.31 3.66
CA ALA A 25 1.07 -6.41 3.09
C ALA A 25 1.24 -7.63 2.17
N ALA A 26 0.55 -8.73 2.46
CA ALA A 26 0.53 -9.90 1.59
C ALA A 26 -0.16 -9.61 0.24
N GLU A 27 -1.27 -8.86 0.24
CA GLU A 27 -1.96 -8.45 -0.99
C GLU A 27 -1.05 -7.57 -1.85
N ALA A 28 -0.44 -6.54 -1.26
CA ALA A 28 0.48 -5.67 -1.98
C ALA A 28 1.72 -6.41 -2.49
N PHE A 29 2.24 -7.37 -1.72
CA PHE A 29 3.36 -8.20 -2.14
C PHE A 29 3.03 -9.06 -3.36
N VAL A 30 1.85 -9.69 -3.38
CA VAL A 30 1.37 -10.44 -4.56
C VAL A 30 1.24 -9.49 -5.73
N TYR A 31 0.54 -8.37 -5.56
CA TYR A 31 0.37 -7.37 -6.61
C TYR A 31 1.69 -6.88 -7.22
N GLU A 32 2.75 -6.70 -6.42
CA GLU A 32 4.05 -6.23 -6.90
C GLU A 32 4.90 -7.33 -7.59
N ASN A 33 4.58 -8.61 -7.38
CA ASN A 33 5.39 -9.73 -7.88
C ASN A 33 4.63 -10.67 -8.83
N ASP A 34 3.32 -10.50 -8.96
CA ASP A 34 2.46 -11.11 -9.97
C ASP A 34 2.79 -10.50 -11.34
N MET A 35 3.42 -11.32 -12.20
CA MET A 35 3.93 -10.89 -13.49
C MET A 35 2.91 -11.03 -14.61
N ASP A 36 2.01 -12.00 -14.50
CA ASP A 36 0.96 -12.23 -15.51
C ASP A 36 -0.39 -11.61 -15.15
N LEU A 37 -0.48 -10.99 -13.98
CA LEU A 37 -1.61 -10.21 -13.45
C LEU A 37 -2.86 -11.07 -13.24
N ASP A 38 -2.68 -12.33 -12.85
CA ASP A 38 -3.78 -13.25 -12.55
C ASP A 38 -4.24 -13.23 -11.08
N GLY A 39 -3.59 -12.41 -10.25
CA GLY A 39 -3.93 -12.15 -8.85
C GLY A 39 -3.34 -13.14 -7.85
N VAL A 40 -2.50 -14.07 -8.29
CA VAL A 40 -1.83 -15.06 -7.45
C VAL A 40 -0.34 -15.13 -7.78
N LEU A 41 0.42 -15.89 -7.01
CA LEU A 41 1.82 -16.17 -7.36
C LEU A 41 1.98 -17.64 -7.75
N ASP A 42 2.43 -17.89 -8.98
CA ASP A 42 2.88 -19.21 -9.39
C ASP A 42 4.32 -19.50 -8.92
N MET A 43 4.78 -20.74 -9.14
CA MET A 43 6.14 -21.17 -8.78
C MET A 43 7.25 -20.34 -9.46
N SER A 44 7.02 -19.89 -10.69
CA SER A 44 7.96 -19.09 -11.46
C SER A 44 8.06 -17.70 -10.86
N GLU A 45 6.93 -17.06 -10.57
CA GLU A 45 6.84 -15.74 -9.97
C GLU A 45 7.45 -15.71 -8.58
N TRP A 46 7.09 -16.69 -7.74
CA TRP A 46 7.67 -16.87 -6.41
C TRP A 46 9.20 -16.89 -6.44
N LYS A 47 9.80 -17.67 -7.35
CA LYS A 47 11.27 -17.77 -7.47
C LYS A 47 11.93 -16.52 -8.02
N ASN A 48 11.18 -15.71 -8.75
CA ASN A 48 11.68 -14.53 -9.44
C ASN A 48 11.13 -13.24 -8.82
N VAL A 49 10.73 -13.28 -7.54
CA VAL A 49 10.31 -12.11 -6.75
C VAL A 49 11.33 -10.98 -6.95
N LYS A 50 10.82 -9.84 -7.42
CA LYS A 50 11.64 -8.66 -7.74
C LYS A 50 11.53 -7.59 -6.67
N SER A 51 10.37 -7.50 -6.01
CA SER A 51 10.11 -6.46 -5.02
C SER A 51 10.14 -7.01 -3.61
N MET A 52 11.21 -6.67 -2.90
CA MET A 52 11.41 -6.94 -1.46
C MET A 52 11.74 -5.67 -0.68
N GLU A 53 11.94 -4.53 -1.36
CA GLU A 53 12.43 -3.30 -0.73
C GLU A 53 11.46 -2.75 0.32
N ASN A 54 10.17 -2.99 0.14
CA ASN A 54 9.10 -2.54 1.03
C ASN A 54 8.60 -3.62 2.01
N PHE A 55 9.09 -4.86 1.88
CA PHE A 55 8.49 -6.01 2.55
C PHE A 55 9.48 -6.77 3.42
N ARG A 56 8.99 -7.21 4.58
CA ARG A 56 9.63 -8.19 5.45
C ARG A 56 8.87 -9.50 5.35
N VAL A 57 9.57 -10.57 5.00
CA VAL A 57 9.04 -11.93 5.00
C VAL A 57 9.39 -12.65 6.30
N LYS A 58 8.50 -13.52 6.78
CA LYS A 58 8.69 -14.34 8.00
C LYS A 58 9.11 -15.78 7.71
N PHE A 59 9.46 -16.08 6.46
CA PHE A 59 9.91 -17.38 6.00
C PHE A 59 11.36 -17.31 5.48
N GLY A 60 11.94 -18.48 5.20
CA GLY A 60 13.38 -18.61 4.96
C GLY A 60 13.84 -18.06 3.61
N ASP A 61 13.21 -18.50 2.52
CA ASP A 61 13.62 -18.15 1.16
C ASP A 61 12.47 -18.31 0.15
N PHE A 62 12.75 -17.94 -1.10
CA PHE A 62 11.84 -18.14 -2.24
C PHE A 62 12.08 -19.48 -2.96
N SER A 63 12.44 -20.52 -2.20
CA SER A 63 12.65 -21.85 -2.78
C SER A 63 11.34 -22.56 -3.10
N LYS A 64 11.43 -23.59 -3.96
CA LYS A 64 10.33 -24.53 -4.24
C LYS A 64 9.86 -25.27 -2.99
N ALA A 65 10.74 -25.48 -2.01
CA ALA A 65 10.38 -26.16 -0.77
C ALA A 65 9.49 -25.25 0.09
N GLU A 66 9.81 -23.95 0.15
CA GLU A 66 9.01 -22.97 0.89
C GLU A 66 7.66 -22.73 0.22
N PHE A 67 7.63 -22.59 -1.12
CA PHE A 67 6.39 -22.50 -1.89
C PHE A 67 5.40 -23.61 -1.53
N LYS A 68 5.88 -24.87 -1.49
CA LYS A 68 5.04 -26.03 -1.16
C LYS A 68 4.51 -26.04 0.28
N LYS A 69 5.11 -25.28 1.19
CA LYS A 69 4.57 -25.13 2.55
C LYS A 69 3.39 -24.16 2.57
N PHE A 70 3.43 -23.16 1.69
CA PHE A 70 2.38 -22.16 1.54
C PHE A 70 1.22 -22.65 0.67
N ASP A 71 1.51 -23.40 -0.40
CA ASP A 71 0.53 -24.03 -1.31
C ASP A 71 -0.21 -25.18 -0.61
N LYS A 72 -1.15 -24.82 0.28
CA LYS A 72 -1.88 -25.75 1.16
C LYS A 72 -2.90 -26.53 0.35
N ASN A 73 -3.51 -25.89 -0.65
CA ASN A 73 -4.53 -26.50 -1.50
C ASN A 73 -3.93 -27.34 -2.66
N LYS A 74 -2.62 -27.21 -2.92
CA LYS A 74 -1.84 -27.93 -3.94
C LYS A 74 -2.28 -27.64 -5.37
N ASP A 75 -2.77 -26.43 -5.63
CA ASP A 75 -3.15 -25.99 -6.98
C ASP A 75 -1.96 -25.41 -7.77
N GLY A 76 -0.81 -25.21 -7.11
CA GLY A 76 0.40 -24.67 -7.72
C GLY A 76 0.41 -23.16 -7.83
N LYS A 77 -0.46 -22.47 -7.10
CA LYS A 77 -0.58 -21.02 -6.98
C LYS A 77 -0.59 -20.65 -5.49
N LEU A 78 -0.29 -19.39 -5.19
CA LEU A 78 -0.34 -18.84 -3.84
C LEU A 78 -1.28 -17.64 -3.80
N GLU A 79 -2.37 -17.78 -3.06
CA GLU A 79 -3.31 -16.68 -2.80
C GLU A 79 -2.88 -15.87 -1.57
N TRP A 80 -3.02 -14.54 -1.63
CA TRP A 80 -2.56 -13.68 -0.56
C TRP A 80 -3.31 -13.91 0.77
N GLU A 81 -4.63 -14.09 0.71
CA GLU A 81 -5.51 -14.14 1.89
C GLU A 81 -5.38 -15.48 2.63
N SER A 82 -5.43 -16.59 1.89
CA SER A 82 -5.51 -17.93 2.50
C SER A 82 -4.13 -18.54 2.83
N GLU A 83 -3.08 -18.12 2.12
CA GLU A 83 -1.79 -18.79 2.15
C GLU A 83 -0.66 -17.87 2.64
N LEU A 84 -0.63 -16.61 2.20
CA LEU A 84 0.47 -15.69 2.52
C LEU A 84 0.18 -14.73 3.68
N GLU A 85 -1.08 -14.57 4.08
CA GLU A 85 -1.47 -13.63 5.13
C GLU A 85 -0.69 -13.88 6.43
N GLY A 86 -0.27 -12.79 7.07
CA GLY A 86 0.50 -12.82 8.32
C GLY A 86 1.97 -13.22 8.18
N ASN A 87 2.41 -13.69 7.00
CA ASN A 87 3.80 -14.07 6.73
C ASN A 87 4.61 -12.98 6.01
N ILE A 88 3.93 -11.92 5.60
CA ILE A 88 4.49 -10.77 4.91
C ILE A 88 4.01 -9.51 5.64
N GLU A 89 4.94 -8.60 5.90
CA GLU A 89 4.70 -7.32 6.57
C GLU A 89 5.39 -6.19 5.81
N TYR A 90 4.88 -4.97 5.93
CA TYR A 90 5.62 -3.81 5.46
C TYR A 90 6.83 -3.53 6.36
N ILE A 91 7.95 -3.15 5.75
CA ILE A 91 9.09 -2.60 6.50
C ILE A 91 8.73 -1.23 7.09
N LYS A 92 7.97 -0.43 6.33
CA LYS A 92 7.42 0.85 6.75
C LYS A 92 5.99 0.94 6.27
N ASP A 93 5.06 1.32 7.15
CA ASP A 93 3.65 1.45 6.77
C ASP A 93 3.51 2.49 5.63
N PRO A 94 2.92 2.11 4.47
CA PRO A 94 2.70 3.03 3.35
C PRO A 94 1.93 4.29 3.74
N CYS A 95 1.10 4.20 4.78
CA CYS A 95 0.29 5.29 5.28
C CYS A 95 0.98 6.18 6.30
N GLU A 96 2.12 5.75 6.86
CA GLU A 96 3.00 6.59 7.69
C GLU A 96 3.85 7.56 6.85
N ILE A 97 3.88 7.41 5.52
CA ILE A 97 4.61 8.30 4.60
C ILE A 97 3.82 9.61 4.34
N LYS A 98 3.16 10.17 5.36
CA LYS A 98 2.43 11.44 5.25
C LYS A 98 3.10 12.64 5.92
N GLU A 99 4.20 12.47 6.66
CA GLU A 99 4.83 13.64 7.31
C GLU A 99 5.88 14.37 6.44
N GLU A 100 6.43 13.73 5.40
CA GLU A 100 7.50 14.33 4.59
C GLU A 100 6.98 15.08 3.36
N GLN A 101 5.85 14.65 2.78
CA GLN A 101 5.23 15.29 1.62
C GLN A 101 4.54 16.62 1.98
N GLU A 102 4.07 16.79 3.21
CA GLU A 102 3.54 18.08 3.69
C GLU A 102 4.66 19.08 4.00
N ASN A 103 5.81 18.63 4.50
CA ASN A 103 6.97 19.50 4.74
C ASN A 103 7.63 19.99 3.44
N PHE A 104 7.65 19.16 2.39
CA PHE A 104 8.16 19.56 1.06
C PHE A 104 7.24 20.56 0.34
N LYS A 105 5.91 20.47 0.51
CA LYS A 105 4.97 21.49 0.01
C LYS A 105 5.10 22.80 0.78
N LYS A 106 5.30 22.75 2.10
CA LYS A 106 5.48 23.91 2.97
C LYS A 106 6.79 24.66 2.70
N SER A 107 7.88 23.94 2.35
CA SER A 107 9.17 24.55 2.00
C SER A 107 9.17 25.24 0.63
N LYS A 108 8.43 24.74 -0.37
CA LYS A 108 8.27 25.41 -1.67
C LYS A 108 7.37 26.65 -1.63
N SER A 109 6.39 26.72 -0.73
CA SER A 109 5.59 27.94 -0.52
C SER A 109 6.35 29.08 0.16
N ASN A 110 7.41 28.78 0.92
CA ASN A 110 8.15 29.79 1.69
C ASN A 110 9.32 30.45 0.90
N GLN A 111 9.63 29.97 -0.31
CA GLN A 111 10.63 30.58 -1.20
C GLN A 111 10.05 31.38 -2.37
N LYS A 112 8.72 31.42 -2.56
CA LYS A 112 8.07 32.22 -3.61
C LYS A 112 7.53 33.57 -3.13
N GLY A 113 7.93 34.00 -1.93
CA GLY A 113 7.48 35.25 -1.28
C GLY A 113 8.60 36.19 -0.82
N LYS A 114 9.85 35.99 -1.26
CA LYS A 114 10.94 36.98 -1.11
C LYS A 114 11.47 37.35 -2.48
N SER A 115 10.76 38.28 -3.13
CA SER A 115 11.33 39.21 -4.10
C SER A 115 10.70 40.58 -3.88
#